data_AF-A0A932W8Z2-F1
#
_entry.id   AF-A0A932W8Z2-F1
#
_cell.length_a   1.000
_cell.length_b   1.000
_cell.length_c   1.000
_cell.angle_alpha   90.00
_cell.angle_beta   90.00
_cell.angle_gamma   90.00
#
_symmetry.space_group_name_H-M   'P 1'
#
loop_
_entity.id
_entity.type
_entity.pdbx_description
1 polymer ?
#
loop_
_entity_poly.entity_id
_entity_poly.type
_entity_poly.pdbx_seq_one_letter_code
_entity_poly.pdbx_strand_id
1 'polypeptide(L)'
;MTTTSLKLSNDLKQRAVAVAQELGMTPHAFMVDAIRKASEAAEKHAAFVAQAKAARETMLKTGLGFDADEVHVYLRERIAGATAATPDIKKSGKNVAPKAKPWRA
;
A
#
# COMPACT_ATOMS: atom_id res chain seq x y z
N MET A 1 18.46 -21.55 -15.46
CA MET A 1 17.69 -21.05 -14.30
C MET A 1 17.90 -21.99 -13.14
N THR A 2 18.06 -21.46 -11.92
CA THR A 2 18.30 -22.24 -10.70
C THR A 2 16.95 -22.57 -10.05
N THR A 3 16.64 -23.85 -9.86
CA THR A 3 15.41 -24.27 -9.18
C THR A 3 15.62 -24.23 -7.68
N THR A 4 14.86 -23.40 -6.97
CA THR A 4 14.84 -23.37 -5.50
C THR A 4 13.78 -24.33 -4.98
N SER A 5 14.18 -25.30 -4.15
CA SER A 5 13.23 -26.22 -3.51
C SER A 5 12.69 -25.58 -2.23
N LEU A 6 11.37 -25.38 -2.16
CA LEU A 6 10.68 -24.77 -1.02
C LEU A 6 9.98 -25.85 -0.19
N LYS A 7 10.30 -25.95 1.10
CA LYS A 7 9.60 -26.87 2.02
C LYS A 7 8.33 -26.21 2.53
N LEU A 8 7.18 -26.81 2.18
CA LEU A 8 5.87 -26.38 2.65
C LEU A 8 5.41 -27.25 3.82
N SER A 9 4.68 -26.67 4.76
CA SER A 9 3.95 -27.46 5.76
C SER A 9 2.85 -28.28 5.08
N ASN A 10 2.49 -29.43 5.67
CA ASN A 10 1.45 -30.29 5.11
C ASN A 10 0.10 -29.56 4.99
N ASP A 11 -0.26 -28.76 5.99
CA ASP A 11 -1.48 -27.94 5.99
C ASP A 11 -1.49 -26.93 4.84
N LEU A 12 -0.39 -26.17 4.64
CA LEU A 12 -0.31 -25.19 3.56
C LEU A 12 -0.38 -25.85 2.18
N LYS A 13 0.26 -27.01 2.02
CA LYS A 13 0.19 -27.79 0.78
C LYS A 13 -1.25 -28.22 0.46
N GLN A 14 -1.99 -28.73 1.44
CA GLN A 14 -3.38 -29.15 1.25
C GLN A 14 -4.28 -27.96 0.86
N ARG A 15 -4.15 -26.83 1.55
CA ARG A 15 -4.90 -25.60 1.22
C ARG A 15 -4.58 -25.10 -0.19
N ALA A 16 -3.31 -25.07 -0.57
CA ALA A 16 -2.90 -24.64 -1.89
C ALA A 16 -3.46 -25.54 -3.01
N VAL A 17 -3.53 -26.85 -2.77
CA VAL A 17 -4.13 -27.79 -3.73
C VAL A 17 -5.64 -27.56 -3.87
N ALA A 18 -6.36 -27.41 -2.75
CA ALA A 18 -7.81 -27.16 -2.77
C ALA A 18 -8.16 -25.87 -3.52
N VAL A 19 -7.49 -24.76 -3.18
CA VAL A 19 -7.72 -23.46 -3.83
C VAL A 19 -7.33 -23.51 -5.31
N ALA A 20 -6.22 -24.19 -5.66
CA ALA A 20 -5.84 -24.33 -7.06
C ALA A 20 -6.88 -25.10 -7.88
N GLN A 21 -7.48 -26.16 -7.31
CA GLN A 21 -8.55 -26.92 -7.94
C GLN A 21 -9.80 -26.07 -8.18
N GLU A 22 -10.23 -25.28 -7.19
CA GLU A 22 -11.37 -24.36 -7.32
C GLU A 22 -11.14 -23.31 -8.42
N LEU A 23 -9.90 -22.85 -8.58
CA LEU A 23 -9.50 -21.89 -9.60
C LEU A 23 -9.20 -22.53 -10.97
N GLY A 24 -9.28 -23.86 -11.10
CA GLY A 24 -8.92 -24.57 -12.34
C GLY A 24 -7.43 -24.48 -12.70
N MET A 25 -6.55 -24.26 -11.72
CA MET A 25 -5.10 -24.10 -11.90
C MET A 25 -4.34 -25.32 -11.34
N THR A 26 -3.11 -25.53 -11.82
CA THR A 26 -2.23 -26.50 -11.16
C THR A 26 -1.74 -25.93 -9.82
N PRO A 27 -1.50 -26.77 -8.79
CA PRO A 27 -0.95 -26.32 -7.52
C PRO A 27 0.37 -25.56 -7.69
N HIS A 28 1.23 -26.00 -8.63
CA HIS A 28 2.48 -25.32 -8.92
C HIS A 28 2.25 -23.89 -9.46
N ALA A 29 1.38 -23.74 -10.46
CA ALA A 29 1.06 -22.43 -11.03
C ALA A 29 0.48 -21.49 -9.96
N PHE A 30 -0.42 -21.99 -9.11
CA PHE A 30 -0.98 -21.24 -8.00
C PHE A 30 0.11 -20.75 -7.03
N MET A 31 1.04 -21.62 -6.64
CA MET A 31 2.11 -21.25 -5.70
C MET A 31 3.07 -20.21 -6.29
N VAL A 32 3.46 -20.36 -7.56
CA VAL A 32 4.31 -19.37 -8.25
C VAL A 32 3.58 -18.02 -8.34
N ASP A 33 2.30 -18.05 -8.68
CA ASP A 33 1.47 -16.84 -8.79
C ASP A 33 1.31 -16.12 -7.44
N ALA A 34 1.14 -16.89 -6.36
CA ALA A 34 1.07 -16.35 -5.00
C ALA A 34 2.36 -15.65 -4.59
N ILE A 35 3.52 -16.25 -4.88
CA ILE A 35 4.84 -15.64 -4.60
C ILE A 35 5.00 -14.35 -5.41
N ARG A 36 4.69 -14.38 -6.71
CA ARG A 36 4.75 -13.20 -7.58
C ARG A 36 3.91 -12.06 -7.02
N LYS A 37 2.64 -12.31 -6.68
CA LYS A 37 1.73 -11.32 -6.09
C LYS A 37 2.25 -10.78 -4.76
N ALA A 38 2.80 -11.65 -3.90
CA ALA A 38 3.37 -11.25 -2.62
C ALA A 38 4.60 -10.34 -2.81
N SER A 39 5.49 -10.67 -3.74
CA SER A 39 6.66 -9.85 -4.09
C SER A 39 6.25 -8.48 -4.62
N GLU A 40 5.34 -8.43 -5.60
CA GLU A 40 4.84 -7.16 -6.16
C GLU A 40 4.17 -6.28 -5.08
N ALA A 41 3.41 -6.88 -4.17
CA ALA A 41 2.77 -6.15 -3.07
C ALA A 41 3.83 -5.60 -2.09
N ALA A 42 4.85 -6.39 -1.75
CA ALA A 42 5.94 -5.96 -0.89
C ALA A 42 6.75 -4.82 -1.51
N GLU A 43 7.05 -4.88 -2.80
CA GLU A 43 7.75 -3.83 -3.55
C GLU A 43 6.94 -2.53 -3.58
N LYS A 44 5.64 -2.61 -3.92
CA LYS A 44 4.75 -1.43 -3.93
C LYS A 44 4.64 -0.81 -2.54
N HIS A 45 4.53 -1.63 -1.50
CA HIS A 45 4.46 -1.16 -0.12
C HIS A 45 5.76 -0.46 0.29
N ALA A 46 6.92 -1.05 -0.01
CA ALA A 46 8.21 -0.45 0.29
C ALA A 46 8.40 0.89 -0.43
N ALA A 47 8.04 0.96 -1.72
CA ALA A 47 8.07 2.19 -2.51
C ALA A 47 7.15 3.27 -1.93
N PHE A 48 5.91 2.90 -1.56
CA PHE A 48 4.96 3.83 -0.93
C PHE A 48 5.49 4.40 0.38
N VAL A 49 6.03 3.54 1.27
CA VAL A 49 6.60 3.98 2.55
C VAL A 49 7.82 4.89 2.33
N ALA A 50 8.67 4.58 1.36
CA ALA A 50 9.81 5.43 1.02
C ALA A 50 9.37 6.82 0.54
N GLN A 51 8.37 6.88 -0.35
CA GLN A 51 7.79 8.14 -0.82
C GLN A 51 7.16 8.94 0.32
N ALA A 52 6.42 8.29 1.22
CA ALA A 52 5.81 8.94 2.38
C ALA A 52 6.85 9.54 3.33
N LYS A 53 7.97 8.84 3.57
CA LYS A 53 9.08 9.35 4.37
C LYS A 53 9.73 10.58 3.73
N ALA A 54 10.02 10.52 2.43
CA ALA A 54 10.60 11.64 1.69
C ALA A 54 9.68 12.87 1.66
N ALA A 55 8.38 12.66 1.44
CA ALA A 55 7.37 13.73 1.50
C ALA A 55 7.30 14.37 2.89
N ARG A 56 7.34 13.56 3.97
CA ARG A 56 7.37 14.06 5.35
C ARG A 56 8.62 14.88 5.64
N GLU A 57 9.79 14.42 5.23
CA GLU A 57 11.04 15.18 5.38
C GLU A 57 10.98 16.52 4.66
N THR A 58 10.40 16.53 3.45
CA THR A 58 10.23 17.75 2.65
C THR A 58 9.27 18.72 3.34
N MET A 59 8.10 18.24 3.78
CA MET A 59 7.12 19.03 4.54
C MET A 59 7.73 19.63 5.81
N LEU A 60 8.54 18.87 6.55
CA LEU A 60 9.22 19.38 7.76
C LEU A 60 10.26 20.46 7.44
N LYS A 61 10.94 20.37 6.29
CA LYS A 61 11.92 21.37 5.85
C LYS A 61 11.28 22.64 5.31
N THR A 62 10.24 22.51 4.49
CA THR A 62 9.61 23.64 3.78
C THR A 62 8.48 24.28 4.58
N GLY A 63 7.90 23.55 5.54
CA GLY A 63 6.65 23.93 6.21
C GLY A 63 5.44 23.91 5.27
N LEU A 64 5.57 23.35 4.06
CA LEU A 64 4.52 23.29 3.05
C LEU A 64 3.85 21.92 3.07
N GLY A 65 2.52 21.91 3.11
CA GLY A 65 1.72 20.69 3.08
C GLY A 65 0.31 20.96 2.55
N PHE A 66 -0.43 19.90 2.28
CA PHE A 66 -1.84 20.01 1.92
C PHE A 66 -2.69 20.05 3.18
N ASP A 67 -3.79 20.80 3.13
CA ASP A 67 -4.80 20.74 4.19
C ASP A 67 -5.52 19.37 4.15
N ALA A 68 -5.67 18.74 5.31
CA ALA A 68 -6.22 17.40 5.40
C ALA A 68 -7.70 17.37 4.95
N ASP A 69 -8.48 18.39 5.30
CA ASP A 69 -9.91 18.42 4.97
C ASP A 69 -10.11 18.60 3.46
N GLU A 70 -9.29 19.45 2.82
CA GLU A 70 -9.31 19.62 1.36
C GLU A 70 -8.91 18.35 0.62
N VAL A 71 -7.87 17.64 1.09
CA VAL A 71 -7.48 16.35 0.51
C VAL A 71 -8.60 15.32 0.67
N HIS A 72 -9.26 15.27 1.82
CA HIS A 72 -10.37 14.36 2.05
C HIS A 72 -11.59 14.67 1.17
N VAL A 73 -11.92 15.95 0.96
CA VAL A 73 -12.98 16.36 0.02
C VAL A 73 -12.61 15.95 -1.40
N TYR A 74 -11.39 16.27 -1.85
CA TYR A 74 -10.89 15.90 -3.17
C TYR A 74 -10.97 14.38 -3.42
N LEU A 75 -10.54 13.56 -2.45
CA LEU A 75 -10.59 12.11 -2.57
C LEU A 75 -12.04 11.59 -2.66
N ARG A 76 -12.97 12.13 -1.87
CA ARG A 76 -14.38 11.75 -1.93
C ARG A 76 -15.01 12.08 -3.28
N GLU A 77 -14.78 13.28 -3.78
CA GLU A 77 -15.30 13.72 -5.08
C GLU A 77 -14.71 12.90 -6.23
N ARG A 78 -13.42 12.59 -6.17
CA ARG A 78 -12.74 11.75 -7.17
C ARG A 78 -13.28 10.32 -7.18
N ILE A 79 -13.58 9.73 -6.03
CA ILE A 79 -14.23 8.41 -5.93
C ILE A 79 -15.65 8.44 -6.49
N ALA A 80 -16.37 9.55 -6.29
CA ALA A 80 -17.71 9.76 -6.85
C ALA A 80 -17.72 10.04 -8.36
N GLY A 81 -16.57 10.08 -9.02
CA GLY A 81 -16.45 10.34 -10.46
C GLY A 81 -16.63 11.82 -10.85
N ALA A 82 -16.68 12.73 -9.87
CA ALA A 82 -16.77 14.16 -10.11
C ALA A 82 -15.40 14.76 -10.46
N THR A 83 -15.39 15.87 -11.19
CA THR A 83 -14.17 16.65 -11.45
C THR A 83 -13.76 17.40 -10.17
N ALA A 84 -13.03 16.71 -9.31
CA ALA A 84 -12.58 17.26 -8.03
C ALA A 84 -11.43 18.27 -8.25
N ALA A 85 -11.51 19.43 -7.60
CA ALA A 85 -10.44 20.42 -7.62
C ALA A 85 -9.23 19.92 -6.81
N THR A 86 -8.06 19.89 -7.44
CA THR A 86 -6.82 19.47 -6.75
C THR A 86 -6.53 20.42 -5.58
N PRO A 87 -6.27 19.92 -4.37
CA PRO A 87 -5.99 20.77 -3.22
C PRO A 87 -4.68 21.54 -3.41
N ASP A 88 -4.63 22.78 -2.93
CA ASP A 88 -3.45 23.64 -3.00
C ASP A 88 -2.48 23.37 -1.85
N ILE A 89 -1.19 23.57 -2.12
CA ILE A 89 -0.14 23.48 -1.09
C ILE A 89 -0.16 24.75 -0.26
N LYS A 90 -0.37 24.61 1.06
CA LYS A 90 -0.43 25.73 2.00
C LYS A 90 0.76 25.69 2.97
N LYS A 91 1.17 26.87 3.44
CA LYS A 91 2.11 26.95 4.57
C LYS A 91 1.38 26.45 5.82
N SER A 92 1.90 25.39 6.43
CA SER A 92 1.44 24.93 7.73
C SER A 92 1.76 26.01 8.76
N GLY A 93 0.73 26.67 9.29
CA GLY A 93 0.86 27.77 10.25
C GLY A 93 1.47 27.36 11.60
N LYS A 94 1.80 26.08 11.81
CA LYS A 94 2.47 25.56 13.00
C LYS A 94 3.44 24.46 12.57
N ASN A 95 4.75 24.71 12.69
CA ASN A 95 5.82 23.69 12.58
C ASN A 95 5.79 22.69 13.76
N VAL A 96 4.59 22.28 14.16
CA VAL A 96 4.39 21.25 15.17
C VAL A 96 3.96 20.02 14.39
N ALA A 97 4.82 19.00 14.34
CA ALA A 97 4.43 17.69 13.85
C ALA A 97 3.05 17.35 14.45
N PRO A 98 2.02 17.02 13.64
CA PRO A 98 0.71 16.71 14.19
C PRO A 98 0.93 15.64 15.26
N LYS A 99 0.55 15.92 16.51
CA LYS A 99 0.65 14.93 17.59
C LYS A 99 -0.07 13.70 17.06
N ALA A 100 0.67 12.63 16.82
CA ALA A 100 0.10 11.38 16.33
C ALA A 100 -0.99 10.99 17.33
N LYS A 101 -2.26 11.14 16.94
CA LYS A 101 -3.34 10.56 17.71
C LYS A 101 -3.06 9.05 17.68
N PRO A 102 -2.95 8.38 18.84
CA PRO A 102 -2.77 6.94 18.83
C PRO A 102 -3.91 6.36 18.00
N TRP A 103 -3.55 5.64 16.94
CA TRP A 103 -4.50 4.86 16.17
C TRP A 103 -5.23 3.99 17.19
N ARG A 104 -6.56 4.03 17.20
CA ARG A 104 -7.35 3.35 18.23
C ARG A 104 -6.88 1.89 18.33
N ALA A 105 -6.45 1.50 19.53
CA ALA A 105 -6.25 0.12 19.93
C ALA A 105 -7.59 -0.64 19.90
#